data_AF-A0A819YWJ5-F1
#
_entry.id   AF-A0A819YWJ5-F1
#
_cell.length_a   1.000
_cell.length_b   1.000
_cell.length_c   1.000
_cell.angle_alpha   90.00
_cell.angle_beta   90.00
_cell.angle_gamma   90.00
#
_symmetry.space_group_name_H-M   'P 1'
#
loop_
_entity.id
_entity.type
_entity.pdbx_description
1 polymer ?
#
loop_
_entity_poly.entity_id
_entity_poly.type
_entity_poly.pdbx_seq_one_letter_code
_entity_poly.pdbx_strand_id
1 'polypeptide(L)'
;YVWDNLTTGYIQGMCDLVAPLLVLFDEEVLTYSCFCHLMKRLLPNFPHGAGMDEHFGHMRSLLQILDFELYEHIHRTGDFTHFYFCYRWFLLDFKREFVYDDIFLVWDIIAAARRTVSKRFVLFISLAMLKSYRDIILDNRMDFTDIIKFFNEMAERHDAREILRIARELVLELQKLIDNK
;
A
#
# COMPACT_ATOMS: atom_id res chain seq x y z
N TYR A 1 5.32 8.64 22.64
CA TYR A 1 4.82 7.39 22.02
C TYR A 1 5.37 6.16 22.73
N VAL A 2 6.68 5.92 22.70
CA VAL A 2 7.30 4.72 23.32
C VAL A 2 6.90 4.58 24.80
N TRP A 3 6.98 5.69 25.54
CA TRP A 3 6.56 5.74 26.95
C TRP A 3 5.16 5.20 27.20
N ASP A 4 4.22 5.49 26.30
CA ASP A 4 2.81 5.08 26.42
C ASP A 4 2.54 3.68 25.84
N ASN A 5 3.51 3.09 25.13
CA ASN A 5 3.37 1.83 24.38
C ASN A 5 4.58 0.91 24.61
N LEU A 6 4.94 0.66 25.88
CA LEU A 6 6.16 -0.06 26.26
C LEU A 6 6.29 -1.48 25.67
N THR A 7 5.17 -2.15 25.41
CA THR A 7 5.15 -3.49 24.79
C THR A 7 5.53 -3.46 23.31
N THR A 8 5.15 -2.40 22.60
CA THR A 8 5.50 -2.18 21.19
C THR A 8 6.86 -1.51 21.05
N GLY A 9 7.14 -0.51 21.89
CA GLY A 9 8.34 0.32 21.79
C GLY A 9 8.40 1.11 20.50
N TYR A 10 9.62 1.22 19.96
CA TYR A 10 9.89 1.74 18.63
C TYR A 10 10.19 0.57 17.69
N ILE A 11 9.60 0.59 16.51
CA ILE A 11 9.86 -0.37 15.44
C ILE A 11 10.35 0.40 14.21
N GLN A 12 11.36 -0.13 13.53
CA GLN A 12 11.91 0.48 12.31
C GLN A 12 10.78 0.71 11.27
N GLY A 13 10.73 1.91 10.72
CA GLY A 13 9.66 2.37 9.82
C GLY A 13 8.66 3.32 10.49
N MET A 14 8.56 3.32 11.83
CA MET A 14 7.70 4.29 12.54
C MET A 14 8.14 5.74 12.33
N CYS A 15 9.44 5.98 12.17
CA CYS A 15 9.97 7.31 11.88
C CYS A 15 9.53 7.84 10.49
N ASP A 16 9.42 6.94 9.50
CA ASP A 16 8.94 7.30 8.17
C ASP A 16 7.47 7.74 8.20
N LEU A 17 6.68 7.16 9.10
CA LEU A 17 5.26 7.52 9.26
C LEU A 17 5.04 8.85 9.99
N VAL A 18 5.90 9.20 10.96
CA VAL A 18 5.77 10.46 11.71
C VAL A 18 6.36 11.66 10.96
N ALA A 19 7.38 11.46 10.14
CA ALA A 19 8.07 12.55 9.45
C ALA A 19 7.14 13.46 8.60
N PRO A 20 6.19 12.94 7.80
CA PRO A 20 5.25 13.78 7.04
C PRO A 20 4.32 14.56 7.97
N LEU A 21 3.91 13.99 9.10
CA LEU A 21 3.04 14.66 10.07
C LEU A 21 3.76 15.80 10.79
N LEU A 22 5.07 15.69 11.03
CA LEU A 22 5.89 16.78 11.57
C LEU A 22 5.97 17.93 10.56
N VAL A 23 6.23 17.60 9.29
CA VAL A 23 6.29 18.60 8.19
C VAL A 23 4.95 19.30 8.00
N LEU A 24 3.83 18.58 8.15
CA LEU A 24 2.50 19.11 7.92
C LEU A 24 2.01 20.05 9.03
N PHE A 25 2.19 19.67 10.30
CA PHE A 25 1.57 20.37 11.42
C PHE A 25 2.47 21.40 12.10
N ASP A 26 3.80 21.23 12.05
CA ASP A 26 4.77 22.07 12.78
C ASP A 26 4.40 22.28 14.28
N GLU A 27 3.68 21.33 14.87
CA GLU A 27 3.18 21.38 16.25
C GLU A 27 3.20 19.97 16.84
N GLU A 28 3.95 19.81 17.93
CA GLU A 28 4.31 18.49 18.49
C GLU A 28 3.09 17.72 19.01
N VAL A 29 2.14 18.40 19.67
CA VAL A 29 0.98 17.75 20.30
C VAL A 29 0.01 17.20 19.25
N LEU A 30 -0.25 17.97 18.18
CA LEU A 30 -1.03 17.57 17.03
C LEU A 30 -0.35 16.43 16.27
N THR A 31 0.94 16.57 15.97
CA THR A 31 1.70 15.49 15.31
C THR A 31 1.68 14.21 16.13
N TYR A 32 1.93 14.28 17.43
CA TYR A 32 1.88 13.13 18.33
C TYR A 32 0.49 12.48 18.35
N SER A 33 -0.57 13.29 18.44
CA SER A 33 -1.96 12.80 18.47
C SER A 33 -2.35 12.09 17.18
N CYS A 34 -2.02 12.69 16.03
CA CYS A 34 -2.24 12.10 14.71
C CYS A 34 -1.41 10.82 14.53
N PHE A 35 -0.15 10.83 14.94
CA PHE A 35 0.74 9.68 14.87
C PHE A 35 0.22 8.50 15.71
N CYS A 36 -0.24 8.75 16.94
CA CYS A 36 -0.88 7.73 17.76
C CYS A 36 -2.10 7.10 17.08
N HIS A 37 -2.92 7.91 16.41
CA HIS A 37 -4.08 7.41 15.66
C HIS A 37 -3.68 6.60 14.42
N LEU A 38 -2.64 7.05 13.71
CA LEU A 38 -2.08 6.36 12.56
C LEU A 38 -1.50 4.99 12.96
N MET A 39 -0.74 4.95 14.06
CA MET A 39 -0.15 3.72 14.57
C MET A 39 -1.21 2.71 15.02
N LYS A 40 -2.32 3.12 15.64
CA LYS A 40 -3.43 2.20 15.95
C LYS A 40 -3.95 1.44 14.71
N ARG A 41 -3.92 2.08 13.54
CA ARG A 41 -4.31 1.46 12.27
C ARG A 41 -3.22 0.57 11.68
N LEU A 42 -1.98 1.02 11.73
CA LEU A 42 -0.86 0.37 11.01
C LEU A 42 -0.10 -0.65 11.84
N LEU A 43 -0.23 -0.65 13.18
CA LEU A 43 0.48 -1.56 14.06
C LEU A 43 0.33 -3.05 13.68
N PRO A 44 -0.84 -3.55 13.22
CA PRO A 44 -0.96 -4.92 12.75
C PRO A 44 -0.06 -5.28 11.55
N ASN A 45 0.48 -4.31 10.82
CA ASN A 45 1.37 -4.52 9.68
C ASN A 45 2.85 -4.61 10.09
N PHE A 46 3.20 -4.20 11.31
CA PHE A 46 4.55 -4.32 11.84
C PHE A 46 4.85 -5.76 12.29
N PRO A 47 6.14 -6.13 12.47
CA PRO A 47 6.54 -7.44 12.97
C PRO A 47 5.71 -7.89 14.18
N HIS A 48 5.41 -9.20 14.23
CA HIS A 48 4.52 -9.84 15.21
C HIS A 48 3.02 -9.56 15.05
N GLY A 49 2.62 -8.70 14.10
CA GLY A 49 1.23 -8.54 13.68
C GLY A 49 0.83 -9.50 12.55
N ALA A 50 -0.47 -9.75 12.40
CA ALA A 50 -1.04 -10.62 11.35
C ALA A 50 -1.52 -9.85 10.10
N GLY A 51 -1.45 -8.51 10.10
CA GLY A 51 -2.02 -7.66 9.06
C GLY A 51 -1.34 -7.84 7.71
N MET A 52 -0.02 -8.08 7.71
CA MET A 52 0.76 -8.23 6.48
C MET A 52 0.35 -9.50 5.70
N ASP A 53 0.20 -10.63 6.38
CA ASP A 53 -0.24 -11.88 5.74
C ASP A 53 -1.64 -11.76 5.16
N GLU A 54 -2.56 -11.07 5.86
CA GLU A 54 -3.88 -10.76 5.32
C GLU A 54 -3.80 -9.87 4.07
N HIS A 55 -2.95 -8.84 4.07
CA HIS A 55 -2.77 -7.97 2.91
C HIS A 55 -2.29 -8.76 1.70
N PHE A 56 -1.31 -9.65 1.87
CA PHE A 56 -0.79 -10.50 0.80
C PHE A 56 -1.81 -11.51 0.29
N GLY A 57 -2.58 -12.12 1.20
CA GLY A 57 -3.69 -13.00 0.83
C GLY A 57 -4.72 -12.30 -0.04
N HIS A 58 -5.18 -11.12 0.38
CA HIS A 58 -6.18 -10.37 -0.39
C HIS A 58 -5.61 -9.80 -1.70
N MET A 59 -4.35 -9.37 -1.73
CA MET A 59 -3.70 -8.93 -2.98
C MET A 59 -3.67 -10.04 -4.02
N ARG A 60 -3.32 -11.28 -3.61
CA ARG A 60 -3.38 -12.46 -4.49
C ARG A 60 -4.76 -12.64 -5.07
N SER A 61 -5.79 -12.66 -4.23
CA SER A 61 -7.18 -12.86 -4.68
C SER A 61 -7.65 -11.74 -5.61
N LEU A 62 -7.34 -10.48 -5.29
CA LEU A 62 -7.73 -9.34 -6.13
C LEU A 62 -7.02 -9.39 -7.48
N LEU A 63 -5.72 -9.67 -7.51
CA LEU A 63 -4.97 -9.78 -8.76
C LEU A 63 -5.50 -10.94 -9.61
N GLN A 64 -5.76 -12.10 -9.00
CA GLN A 64 -6.32 -13.25 -9.70
C GLN A 64 -7.68 -12.94 -10.35
N ILE A 65 -8.53 -12.14 -9.70
CA ILE A 65 -9.86 -11.78 -10.19
C ILE A 65 -9.80 -10.68 -11.26
N LEU A 66 -8.96 -9.66 -11.05
CA LEU A 66 -8.97 -8.42 -11.84
C LEU A 66 -7.89 -8.39 -12.95
N ASP A 67 -6.89 -9.28 -12.90
CA ASP A 67 -5.84 -9.39 -13.91
C ASP A 67 -5.18 -10.78 -13.87
N PHE A 68 -5.88 -11.78 -14.42
CA PHE A 68 -5.43 -13.17 -14.38
C PHE A 68 -4.10 -13.39 -15.12
N GLU A 69 -3.85 -12.66 -16.21
CA GLU A 69 -2.60 -12.77 -16.96
C GLU A 69 -1.40 -12.28 -16.13
N LEU A 70 -1.52 -11.12 -15.49
CA LEU A 70 -0.46 -10.62 -14.60
C LEU A 70 -0.27 -11.53 -13.37
N TYR A 71 -1.36 -12.07 -12.83
CA TYR A 71 -1.31 -13.10 -11.80
C TYR A 71 -0.50 -14.32 -12.24
N GLU A 72 -0.80 -14.90 -13.40
CA GLU A 72 -0.09 -16.07 -13.92
C GLU A 72 1.38 -15.78 -14.20
N HIS A 73 1.69 -14.61 -14.77
CA HIS A 73 3.07 -14.22 -15.03
C HIS A 73 3.89 -14.19 -13.74
N ILE A 74 3.44 -13.44 -12.73
CA ILE A 74 4.11 -13.37 -11.42
C ILE A 74 4.16 -14.76 -10.75
N HIS A 75 3.16 -15.61 -11.00
CA HIS A 75 3.11 -16.96 -10.43
C HIS A 75 4.15 -17.91 -11.03
N ARG A 76 4.46 -17.76 -12.31
CA ARG A 76 5.39 -18.64 -13.03
C ARG A 76 6.85 -18.20 -12.87
N THR A 77 7.11 -16.93 -12.59
CA THR A 77 8.46 -16.35 -12.57
C THR A 77 9.12 -16.29 -11.19
N GLY A 78 8.56 -16.91 -10.15
CA GLY A 78 9.20 -16.90 -8.83
C GLY A 78 8.49 -17.76 -7.78
N ASP A 79 9.09 -17.82 -6.59
CA ASP A 79 8.44 -18.38 -5.42
C ASP A 79 7.36 -17.39 -4.95
N PHE A 80 6.09 -17.78 -5.06
CA PHE A 80 4.90 -16.95 -4.79
C PHE A 80 4.70 -16.71 -3.29
N THR A 81 5.76 -16.87 -2.49
CA THR A 81 5.83 -16.59 -1.07
C THR A 81 5.62 -15.09 -0.85
N HIS A 82 4.35 -14.71 -0.81
CA HIS A 82 3.81 -13.56 -0.10
C HIS A 82 3.84 -12.17 -0.76
N PHE A 83 4.04 -11.99 -2.07
CA PHE A 83 3.92 -10.63 -2.67
C PHE A 83 4.86 -9.60 -1.99
N TYR A 84 6.04 -10.02 -1.52
CA TYR A 84 6.92 -9.14 -0.72
C TYR A 84 7.31 -7.81 -1.39
N PHE A 85 7.20 -7.68 -2.71
CA PHE A 85 7.39 -6.39 -3.39
C PHE A 85 6.49 -5.28 -2.84
N CYS A 86 5.29 -5.60 -2.33
CA CYS A 86 4.39 -4.62 -1.72
C CYS A 86 4.51 -4.54 -0.18
N TYR A 87 5.45 -5.25 0.44
CA TYR A 87 5.68 -5.21 1.89
C TYR A 87 5.91 -3.78 2.38
N ARG A 88 6.81 -3.04 1.72
CA ARG A 88 7.13 -1.65 2.07
C ARG A 88 5.92 -0.73 1.94
N TRP A 89 5.07 -0.97 0.94
CA TRP A 89 3.87 -0.19 0.69
C TRP A 89 2.88 -0.29 1.86
N PHE A 90 2.60 -1.51 2.33
CA PHE A 90 1.67 -1.70 3.44
C PHE A 90 2.25 -1.35 4.80
N LEU A 91 3.56 -1.57 5.00
CA LEU A 91 4.24 -1.24 6.25
C LEU A 91 4.26 0.28 6.49
N LEU A 92 4.55 1.05 5.44
CA LEU A 92 4.77 2.50 5.52
C LEU A 92 3.61 3.31 4.93
N ASP A 93 2.46 2.66 4.69
CA ASP A 93 1.27 3.26 4.11
C ASP A 93 1.62 4.13 2.88
N PHE A 94 2.43 3.55 1.99
CA PHE A 94 2.97 4.12 0.75
C PHE A 94 3.93 5.31 0.89
N LYS A 95 4.37 5.68 2.11
CA LYS A 95 5.20 6.88 2.28
C LYS A 95 6.49 6.88 1.45
N ARG A 96 7.13 5.73 1.27
CA ARG A 96 8.36 5.63 0.47
C ARG A 96 8.12 5.67 -1.04
N GLU A 97 6.86 5.62 -1.48
CA GLU A 97 6.51 5.59 -2.90
C GLU A 97 6.14 7.00 -3.42
N PHE A 98 5.81 7.93 -2.54
CA PHE A 98 5.31 9.26 -2.90
C PHE A 98 6.07 10.38 -2.17
N VAL A 99 6.29 11.48 -2.89
CA VAL A 99 6.78 12.75 -2.34
C VAL A 99 5.76 13.35 -1.36
N TYR A 100 6.13 14.38 -0.60
CA TYR A 100 5.26 14.90 0.47
C TYR A 100 3.90 15.41 -0.02
N ASP A 101 3.85 16.21 -1.09
CA ASP A 101 2.58 16.73 -1.60
C ASP A 101 1.63 15.60 -2.01
N ASP A 102 2.16 14.53 -2.60
CA ASP A 102 1.40 13.38 -3.05
C ASP A 102 0.99 12.44 -1.91
N ILE A 103 1.87 12.19 -0.93
CA ILE A 103 1.53 11.28 0.18
C ILE A 103 0.42 11.87 1.06
N PHE A 104 0.37 13.20 1.23
CA PHE A 104 -0.74 13.85 1.94
C PHE A 104 -2.07 13.57 1.24
N LEU A 105 -2.12 13.74 -0.09
CA LEU A 105 -3.31 13.41 -0.89
C LEU A 105 -3.69 11.93 -0.77
N VAL A 106 -2.71 11.02 -0.87
CA VAL A 106 -2.94 9.57 -0.75
C VAL A 106 -3.50 9.22 0.63
N TRP A 107 -2.97 9.80 1.71
CA TRP A 107 -3.44 9.55 3.07
C TRP A 107 -4.84 10.11 3.33
N ASP A 108 -5.17 11.29 2.79
CA ASP A 108 -6.53 11.84 2.87
C ASP A 108 -7.55 10.92 2.19
N ILE A 109 -7.21 10.39 1.01
CA ILE A 109 -8.07 9.47 0.28
C ILE A 109 -8.18 8.13 1.01
N ILE A 110 -7.08 7.58 1.54
CA ILE A 110 -7.14 6.37 2.38
C ILE A 110 -8.07 6.59 3.58
N ALA A 111 -7.94 7.72 4.29
CA ALA A 111 -8.76 8.04 5.45
C ALA A 111 -10.26 8.15 5.08
N ALA A 112 -10.58 8.82 3.98
CA ALA A 112 -11.95 8.98 3.49
C ALA A 112 -12.54 7.65 2.97
N ALA A 113 -11.84 6.98 2.06
CA ALA A 113 -12.28 5.75 1.40
C ALA A 113 -12.48 4.59 2.39
N ARG A 114 -11.71 4.56 3.49
CA ARG A 114 -11.93 3.58 4.57
C ARG A 114 -13.30 3.67 5.23
N ARG A 115 -13.93 4.85 5.19
CA ARG A 115 -15.26 5.09 5.78
C ARG A 115 -16.40 4.95 4.77
N THR A 116 -16.13 5.21 3.49
CA THR A 116 -17.17 5.34 2.47
C THR A 116 -17.15 4.23 1.41
N VAL A 117 -16.00 3.62 1.15
CA VAL A 117 -15.79 2.68 0.03
C VAL A 117 -15.40 1.29 0.52
N SER A 118 -14.25 1.18 1.19
CA SER A 118 -13.73 -0.10 1.69
C SER A 118 -12.73 0.12 2.80
N LYS A 119 -12.87 -0.63 3.90
CA LYS A 119 -11.89 -0.65 5.01
C LYS A 119 -10.48 -1.03 4.55
N ARG A 120 -10.33 -1.70 3.40
CA ARG A 120 -9.06 -2.16 2.83
C ARG A 120 -8.72 -1.45 1.52
N PHE A 121 -9.08 -0.17 1.37
CA PHE A 121 -8.80 0.61 0.16
C PHE A 121 -7.33 0.59 -0.29
N VAL A 122 -6.39 0.46 0.65
CA VAL A 122 -4.95 0.30 0.37
C VAL A 122 -4.63 -0.85 -0.58
N LEU A 123 -5.44 -1.91 -0.61
CA LEU A 123 -5.26 -3.01 -1.57
C LEU A 123 -5.47 -2.56 -3.02
N PHE A 124 -6.44 -1.67 -3.25
CA PHE A 124 -6.72 -1.14 -4.58
C PHE A 124 -5.64 -0.15 -5.03
N ILE A 125 -5.04 0.60 -4.10
CA ILE A 125 -3.87 1.44 -4.41
C ILE A 125 -2.69 0.55 -4.82
N SER A 126 -2.39 -0.50 -4.06
CA SER A 126 -1.32 -1.45 -4.42
C SER A 126 -1.56 -2.13 -5.77
N LEU A 127 -2.81 -2.52 -6.06
CA LEU A 127 -3.15 -3.12 -7.35
C LEU A 127 -3.08 -2.10 -8.49
N ALA A 128 -3.47 -0.85 -8.25
CA ALA A 128 -3.32 0.23 -9.22
C ALA A 128 -1.86 0.53 -9.55
N MET A 129 -0.96 0.48 -8.55
CA MET A 129 0.48 0.58 -8.79
C MET A 129 0.98 -0.53 -9.70
N LEU A 130 0.57 -1.79 -9.47
CA LEU A 130 0.89 -2.90 -10.36
C LEU A 130 0.33 -2.70 -11.78
N LYS A 131 -0.95 -2.34 -11.89
CA LYS A 131 -1.60 -2.16 -13.19
C LYS A 131 -1.02 -1.00 -14.01
N SER A 132 -0.56 0.07 -13.36
CA SER A 132 0.07 1.21 -14.04
C SER A 132 1.34 0.82 -14.81
N TYR A 133 2.01 -0.26 -14.39
CA TYR A 133 3.23 -0.76 -15.02
C TYR A 133 3.07 -2.18 -15.59
N ARG A 134 1.82 -2.63 -15.75
CA ARG A 134 1.48 -3.98 -16.22
C ARG A 134 2.21 -4.35 -17.50
N ASP A 135 2.12 -3.49 -18.52
CA ASP A 135 2.67 -3.78 -19.83
C ASP A 135 4.20 -3.83 -19.77
N ILE A 136 4.83 -2.95 -18.97
CA ILE A 136 6.28 -2.98 -18.72
C ILE A 136 6.70 -4.32 -18.08
N ILE A 137 5.95 -4.79 -17.07
CA ILE A 137 6.23 -6.05 -16.37
C ILE A 137 6.13 -7.24 -17.33
N LEU A 138 5.05 -7.30 -18.13
CA LEU A 138 4.77 -8.42 -19.04
C LEU A 138 5.71 -8.42 -20.26
N ASP A 139 5.90 -7.27 -20.90
CA ASP A 139 6.71 -7.15 -22.12
C ASP A 139 8.19 -7.46 -21.85
N ASN A 140 8.70 -7.04 -20.70
CA ASN A 140 10.06 -7.34 -20.27
C ASN A 140 10.20 -8.70 -19.58
N ARG A 141 9.07 -9.43 -19.39
CA ARG A 141 9.01 -10.71 -18.66
C ARG A 141 9.68 -10.64 -17.29
N MET A 142 9.47 -9.54 -16.58
CA MET A 142 10.12 -9.28 -15.30
C MET A 142 9.82 -10.42 -14.31
N ASP A 143 10.87 -10.95 -13.69
CA ASP A 143 10.71 -11.89 -12.61
C ASP A 143 10.39 -11.19 -11.28
N PHE A 144 10.23 -11.95 -10.21
CA PHE A 144 9.93 -11.39 -8.90
C PHE A 144 10.99 -10.39 -8.39
N THR A 145 12.27 -10.68 -8.65
CA THR A 145 13.39 -9.83 -8.24
C THR A 145 13.41 -8.55 -9.06
N ASP A 146 13.15 -8.65 -10.36
CA ASP A 146 13.05 -7.51 -11.27
C ASP A 146 11.91 -6.57 -10.85
N ILE A 147 10.75 -7.11 -10.49
CA ILE A 147 9.60 -6.31 -10.00
C ILE A 147 9.98 -5.55 -8.73
N ILE A 148 10.63 -6.20 -7.76
CA ILE A 148 11.11 -5.54 -6.53
C ILE A 148 12.08 -4.40 -6.89
N LYS A 149 13.06 -4.68 -7.75
CA LYS A 149 14.06 -3.69 -8.16
C LYS A 149 13.40 -2.51 -8.87
N PHE A 150 12.49 -2.78 -9.81
CA PHE A 150 11.75 -1.78 -10.56
C PHE A 150 10.99 -0.83 -9.64
N PHE A 151 10.18 -1.35 -8.71
CA PHE A 151 9.42 -0.50 -7.78
C PHE A 151 10.31 0.23 -6.77
N ASN A 152 11.45 -0.35 -6.38
CA ASN A 152 12.44 0.37 -5.58
C ASN A 152 13.04 1.57 -6.32
N GLU A 153 13.32 1.43 -7.62
CA GLU A 153 13.84 2.51 -8.47
C GLU A 153 12.79 3.57 -8.84
N MET A 154 11.50 3.19 -8.78
CA MET A 154 10.35 4.08 -9.03
C MET A 154 9.85 4.82 -7.79
N ALA A 155 10.42 4.55 -6.61
CA ALA A 155 10.12 5.26 -5.38
C ALA A 155 10.12 6.79 -5.60
N GLU A 156 9.06 7.47 -5.16
CA GLU A 156 8.84 8.92 -5.30
C GLU A 156 8.67 9.43 -6.75
N ARG A 157 8.53 8.54 -7.74
CA ARG A 157 8.34 8.88 -9.17
C ARG A 157 6.97 8.48 -9.72
N HIS A 158 6.12 7.94 -8.86
CA HIS A 158 4.78 7.49 -9.19
C HIS A 158 3.83 8.68 -9.36
N ASP A 159 2.99 8.68 -10.41
CA ASP A 159 1.89 9.64 -10.52
C ASP A 159 0.77 9.25 -9.54
N ALA A 160 0.71 9.94 -8.40
CA ALA A 160 -0.26 9.65 -7.36
C ALA A 160 -1.70 9.81 -7.83
N ARG A 161 -2.00 10.83 -8.64
CA ARG A 161 -3.37 11.10 -9.09
C ARG A 161 -3.86 10.01 -10.03
N GLU A 162 -2.99 9.57 -10.93
CA GLU A 162 -3.31 8.47 -11.84
C GLU A 162 -3.51 7.15 -11.09
N ILE A 163 -2.62 6.83 -10.15
CA ILE A 163 -2.77 5.64 -9.30
C ILE A 163 -4.09 5.66 -8.52
N LEU A 164 -4.46 6.81 -7.94
CA LEU A 164 -5.71 6.95 -7.19
C LEU A 164 -6.94 6.86 -8.10
N ARG A 165 -6.86 7.34 -9.34
CA ARG A 165 -7.90 7.18 -10.37
C ARG A 165 -8.09 5.70 -10.71
N ILE A 166 -7.01 4.99 -11.02
CA ILE A 166 -7.04 3.55 -11.33
C ILE A 166 -7.55 2.75 -10.12
N ALA A 167 -7.12 3.09 -8.90
CA ALA A 167 -7.59 2.43 -7.68
C ALA A 167 -9.12 2.54 -7.52
N ARG A 168 -9.68 3.72 -7.81
CA ARG A 168 -11.14 3.92 -7.81
C ARG A 168 -11.82 3.08 -8.90
N GLU A 169 -11.25 2.98 -10.08
CA GLU A 169 -11.80 2.18 -11.18
C GLU A 169 -11.82 0.69 -10.85
N LEU A 170 -10.77 0.18 -10.22
CA LEU A 170 -10.71 -1.21 -9.78
C LEU A 170 -11.76 -1.56 -8.72
N VAL A 171 -12.10 -0.61 -7.85
CA VAL A 171 -13.24 -0.77 -6.93
C VAL A 171 -14.55 -0.92 -7.71
N LEU A 172 -14.80 -0.03 -8.67
CA LEU A 172 -16.03 -0.06 -9.47
C LEU A 172 -16.13 -1.32 -10.32
N GLU A 173 -15.00 -1.78 -10.88
CA GLU A 173 -14.91 -3.04 -11.61
C GLU A 173 -15.28 -4.23 -10.72
N LEU A 174 -14.70 -4.32 -9.51
CA LEU A 174 -15.01 -5.39 -8.58
C LEU A 174 -16.48 -5.36 -8.13
N GLN A 175 -17.05 -4.18 -7.87
CA GLN A 175 -18.47 -4.04 -7.53
C GLN A 175 -19.38 -4.58 -8.64
N LYS A 176 -19.13 -4.20 -9.89
CA LYS A 176 -19.88 -4.73 -11.04
C LYS A 176 -19.77 -6.25 -11.16
N LEU A 177 -18.60 -6.83 -10.89
CA LEU A 177 -18.43 -8.29 -10.90
C LEU A 177 -19.22 -9.01 -9.81
N ILE A 178 -19.40 -8.36 -8.65
CA ILE A 178 -20.21 -8.89 -7.55
C ILE A 178 -21.71 -8.75 -7.87
N ASP A 179 -22.13 -7.61 -8.42
CA ASP A 179 -23.55 -7.34 -8.74
C ASP A 179 -24.07 -8.21 -9.90
N ASN A 180 -23.17 -8.67 -10.77
CA ASN A 180 -23.49 -9.55 -11.91
C ASN A 180 -23.49 -11.05 -11.54
N LYS A 181 -23.34 -11.41 -10.25
CA LYS A 181 -23.46 -12.78 -9.73
C LYS A 181 -24.75 -12.98 -8.97
#